data_AF-A0AAE1JYI5-F1
#
_entry.id   AF-A0AAE1JYI5-F1
#
_cell.length_a   1.000
_cell.length_b   1.000
_cell.length_c   1.000
_cell.angle_alpha   90.00
_cell.angle_beta   90.00
_cell.angle_gamma   90.00
#
_symmetry.space_group_name_H-M   'P 1'
#
loop_
_entity.id
_entity.type
_entity.pdbx_description
1 polymer ?
#
loop_
_entity_poly.entity_id
_entity_poly.type
_entity_poly.pdbx_seq_one_letter_code
_entity_poly.pdbx_strand_id
1 'polypeptide(L)'
;MLSLKLLQFLLLPCFFFFSAVTVRSISQGSTLFASDTNQTWPSPSNAFSLRFLPSQTQTTSPPSFVAAVMFSSGTPIVWSAGNGVAVDSRGSLQFLSSGVLRLVNGSGK
;
A
#
# COMPACT_ATOMS: atom_id res chain seq x y z
N MET A 1 34.93 14.11 38.68
CA MET A 1 34.07 12.90 38.70
C MET A 1 32.65 13.34 38.39
N LEU A 2 32.06 12.88 37.28
CA LEU A 2 30.64 13.13 37.01
C LEU A 2 29.80 12.42 38.08
N SER A 3 28.80 13.10 38.66
CA SER A 3 27.87 12.49 39.60
C SER A 3 27.01 11.45 38.89
N LEU A 4 26.81 10.27 39.49
CA LEU A 4 25.94 9.21 38.99
C LEU A 4 24.53 9.72 38.67
N LYS A 5 24.04 10.69 39.46
CA LYS A 5 22.74 11.35 39.24
C LYS A 5 22.73 12.22 37.99
N LEU A 6 23.84 12.89 37.67
CA LEU A 6 23.98 13.70 36.46
C LEU A 6 24.04 12.81 35.21
N LEU A 7 24.70 11.64 35.31
CA LEU A 7 24.73 10.64 34.25
C LEU A 7 23.33 10.04 34.00
N GLN A 8 22.57 9.71 35.05
CA GLN A 8 21.18 9.27 34.92
C GLN A 8 20.27 10.34 34.31
N PHE A 9 20.45 11.62 34.69
CA PHE A 9 19.67 12.73 34.12
C PHE A 9 19.97 12.95 32.63
N LEU A 10 21.23 12.76 32.21
CA LEU A 10 21.65 12.89 30.81
C LEU A 10 21.21 11.70 29.94
N LEU A 11 21.12 10.48 30.53
CA LEU A 11 20.69 9.27 29.82
C LEU A 11 19.16 9.13 29.73
N LEU A 12 18.40 9.80 30.60
CA LEU A 12 16.94 9.77 30.62
C LEU A 12 16.30 10.20 29.29
N PRO A 13 16.71 11.29 28.60
CA PRO A 13 16.15 11.63 27.29
C PRO A 13 16.53 10.63 26.19
N CYS A 14 17.66 9.92 26.31
CA CYS A 14 18.09 8.93 25.32
C CYS A 14 17.14 7.71 25.26
N PHE A 15 16.51 7.36 26.39
CA PHE A 15 15.56 6.24 26.48
C PHE A 15 14.19 6.57 25.85
N PHE A 16 13.84 7.86 25.68
CA PHE A 16 12.57 8.28 25.08
C PHE A 16 12.64 8.50 23.56
N PHE A 17 13.82 8.37 22.93
CA PHE A 17 13.99 8.46 21.48
C PHE A 17 13.77 7.13 20.73
N PHE A 18 13.05 6.17 21.31
CA PHE A 18 12.46 5.11 20.50
C PHE A 18 11.28 5.70 19.74
N SER A 19 11.56 6.33 18.60
CA SER A 19 10.53 6.71 17.63
C SER A 19 9.77 5.44 17.26
N ALA A 20 8.51 5.34 17.69
CA ALA A 20 7.63 4.25 17.30
C ALA A 20 7.48 4.28 15.78
N VAL A 21 8.16 3.37 15.08
CA VAL A 21 7.95 3.17 13.65
C VAL A 21 6.57 2.55 13.51
N THR A 22 5.58 3.35 13.12
CA THR A 22 4.25 2.84 12.79
C THR A 22 4.40 1.96 11.55
N VAL A 23 4.40 0.64 11.75
CA VAL A 23 4.36 -0.31 10.64
C VAL A 23 2.96 -0.22 10.02
N ARG A 24 2.87 0.38 8.83
CA ARG A 24 1.65 0.31 8.01
C ARG A 24 1.63 -1.04 7.32
N SER A 25 1.06 -2.04 8.00
CA SER A 25 0.75 -3.35 7.42
C SER A 25 -0.62 -3.32 6.75
N ILE A 26 -0.77 -4.07 5.67
CA ILE A 26 -2.07 -4.34 5.06
C ILE A 26 -2.80 -5.33 5.97
N SER A 27 -3.96 -4.93 6.51
CA SER A 27 -4.76 -5.83 7.35
C SER A 27 -5.34 -6.96 6.52
N GLN A 28 -5.27 -8.18 7.04
CA GLN A 28 -6.04 -9.31 6.52
C GLN A 28 -7.54 -8.98 6.52
N GLY A 29 -8.27 -9.48 5.52
CA GLY A 29 -9.67 -9.14 5.25
C GLY A 29 -9.88 -7.83 4.50
N SER A 30 -8.83 -7.03 4.27
CA SER A 30 -8.97 -5.77 3.53
C SER A 30 -9.03 -5.97 2.02
N THR A 31 -9.66 -5.02 1.34
CA THR A 31 -9.87 -5.04 -0.12
C THR A 31 -9.65 -3.66 -0.71
N LEU A 32 -8.97 -3.60 -1.86
CA LEU A 32 -8.99 -2.44 -2.76
C LEU A 32 -9.99 -2.70 -3.88
N PHE A 33 -10.77 -1.69 -4.27
CA PHE A 33 -11.74 -1.78 -5.35
C PHE A 33 -11.30 -0.97 -6.57
N ALA A 34 -11.44 -1.53 -7.77
CA ALA A 34 -11.12 -0.85 -9.01
C ALA A 34 -11.98 0.40 -9.25
N SER A 35 -13.22 0.39 -8.73
CA SER A 35 -14.14 1.52 -8.77
C SER A 35 -13.69 2.74 -7.95
N ASP A 36 -12.73 2.58 -7.03
CA ASP A 36 -12.21 3.64 -6.17
C ASP A 36 -10.69 3.73 -6.28
N THR A 37 -10.22 4.52 -7.24
CA THR A 37 -8.78 4.70 -7.49
C THR A 37 -8.09 5.59 -6.45
N ASN A 38 -8.82 6.14 -5.48
CA ASN A 38 -8.25 6.85 -4.34
C ASN A 38 -7.94 5.91 -3.17
N GLN A 39 -8.48 4.69 -3.15
CA GLN A 39 -8.09 3.67 -2.18
C GLN A 39 -6.67 3.20 -2.43
N THR A 40 -5.88 3.18 -1.36
CA THR A 40 -4.49 2.78 -1.43
C THR A 40 -4.09 1.95 -0.21
N TRP A 41 -3.13 1.06 -0.42
CA TRP A 41 -2.32 0.49 0.63
C TRP A 41 -0.94 1.16 0.61
N PRO A 42 -0.70 2.14 1.50
CA PRO A 42 0.57 2.86 1.53
C PRO A 42 1.68 2.03 2.15
N SER A 43 2.89 2.18 1.61
CA SER A 43 4.11 1.71 2.28
C SER A 43 4.32 2.43 3.62
N PRO A 44 5.09 1.86 4.57
CA PRO A 44 5.34 2.49 5.87
C PRO A 44 5.90 3.92 5.79
N SER A 45 6.74 4.22 4.80
CA SER A 45 7.30 5.56 4.57
C SER A 45 6.43 6.47 3.70
N ASN A 46 5.29 5.98 3.21
CA ASN A 46 4.46 6.61 2.18
C ASN A 46 5.20 6.95 0.87
N ALA A 47 6.38 6.38 0.60
CA ALA A 47 7.10 6.61 -0.65
C ALA A 47 6.41 5.90 -1.83
N PHE A 48 5.84 4.73 -1.56
CA PHE A 48 5.08 3.91 -2.51
C PHE A 48 3.67 3.65 -2.01
N SER A 49 2.77 3.35 -2.93
CA SER A 49 1.45 2.81 -2.63
C SER A 49 1.04 1.74 -3.63
N LEU A 50 0.29 0.75 -3.17
CA LEU A 50 -0.43 -0.21 -4.00
C LEU A 50 -1.87 0.28 -4.17
N ARG A 51 -2.31 0.45 -5.42
CA ARG A 51 -3.65 0.95 -5.75
C ARG A 51 -4.08 0.49 -7.15
N PHE A 52 -5.35 0.67 -7.46
CA PHE A 52 -5.83 0.56 -8.84
C PHE A 52 -5.52 1.83 -9.62
N LEU A 53 -5.11 1.63 -10.87
CA LEU A 53 -4.89 2.67 -11.86
C LEU A 53 -5.71 2.36 -13.11
N PRO A 54 -6.29 3.37 -13.78
CA PRO A 54 -6.83 3.18 -15.12
C PRO A 54 -5.75 2.61 -16.04
N SER A 55 -6.08 1.57 -16.81
CA SER A 55 -5.16 1.06 -17.84
C SER A 55 -4.84 2.18 -18.82
N GLN A 56 -3.56 2.32 -19.18
CA GLN A 56 -3.07 3.35 -20.09
C GLN A 56 -3.68 3.23 -21.50
N THR A 57 -4.32 2.10 -21.82
CA THR A 57 -5.13 1.90 -23.04
C THR A 57 -6.50 2.57 -22.93
N GLN A 58 -6.53 3.85 -22.55
CA GLN A 58 -7.70 4.68 -22.20
C GLN A 58 -8.79 4.81 -23.30
N THR A 59 -8.67 4.06 -24.40
CA THR A 59 -9.67 3.96 -25.48
C THR A 59 -10.64 2.79 -25.34
N THR A 60 -10.48 1.89 -24.36
CA THR A 60 -11.44 0.79 -24.15
C THR A 60 -12.65 1.27 -23.35
N SER A 61 -13.84 1.19 -23.96
CA SER A 61 -15.13 1.21 -23.26
C SER A 61 -15.65 -0.22 -23.18
N PRO A 62 -15.87 -0.80 -21.98
CA PRO A 62 -15.80 -0.17 -20.66
C PRO A 62 -14.36 0.03 -20.13
N PRO A 63 -14.16 0.94 -19.15
CA PRO A 63 -12.84 1.21 -18.58
C PRO A 63 -12.27 -0.03 -17.90
N SER A 64 -10.95 -0.17 -18.01
CA SER A 64 -10.19 -1.27 -17.40
C SER A 64 -9.13 -0.72 -16.44
N PHE A 65 -8.79 -1.51 -15.43
CA PHE A 65 -7.95 -1.10 -14.31
C PHE A 65 -6.87 -2.13 -14.02
N VAL A 66 -5.70 -1.66 -13.60
CA VAL A 66 -4.57 -2.51 -13.19
C VAL A 66 -4.23 -2.21 -11.74
N ALA A 67 -4.08 -3.26 -10.92
CA ALA A 67 -3.53 -3.12 -9.58
C ALA A 67 -2.00 -3.00 -9.67
N ALA A 68 -1.44 -1.92 -9.15
CA ALA A 68 -0.03 -1.59 -9.34
C ALA A 68 0.59 -0.94 -8.11
N VAL A 69 1.89 -1.14 -7.96
CA VAL A 69 2.73 -0.37 -7.03
C VAL A 69 3.34 0.79 -7.81
N MET A 70 3.16 1.99 -7.28
CA MET A 70 3.67 3.23 -7.86
C MET A 70 4.26 4.11 -6.78
N PHE A 71 5.10 5.06 -7.19
CA PHE A 71 5.48 6.17 -6.30
C PHE A 71 4.24 6.98 -5.91
N SER A 72 4.17 7.40 -4.65
CA SER A 72 3.03 8.21 -4.16
C SER A 72 2.93 9.58 -4.85
N SER A 73 4.01 10.05 -5.49
CA SER A 73 4.04 11.24 -6.35
C SER A 73 3.44 11.00 -7.75
N GLY A 74 3.09 9.76 -8.11
CA GLY A 74 2.58 9.41 -9.43
C GLY A 74 3.48 8.41 -10.15
N THR A 75 4.49 8.91 -10.85
CA THR A 75 5.31 8.12 -11.77
C THR A 75 6.71 7.91 -11.18
N PRO A 76 7.40 6.77 -11.44
CA PRO A 76 6.97 5.61 -12.23
C PRO A 76 6.09 4.58 -11.51
N ILE A 77 5.38 3.77 -12.31
CA ILE A 77 4.85 2.48 -11.88
C ILE A 77 6.05 1.53 -11.81
N VAL A 78 6.27 0.90 -10.65
CA VAL A 78 7.43 0.02 -10.43
C VAL A 78 7.06 -1.47 -10.50
N TRP A 79 5.78 -1.79 -10.38
CA TRP A 79 5.27 -3.17 -10.48
C TRP A 79 3.76 -3.19 -10.77
N SER A 80 3.29 -4.24 -11.45
CA SER A 80 1.87 -4.50 -11.70
C SER A 80 1.50 -5.96 -11.39
N ALA A 81 0.29 -6.15 -10.85
CA ALA A 81 -0.22 -7.47 -10.56
C ALA A 81 -0.46 -8.29 -11.84
N GLY A 82 -0.11 -9.57 -11.80
CA GLY A 82 -0.31 -10.47 -12.94
C GLY A 82 0.41 -10.04 -14.22
N ASN A 83 1.51 -9.27 -14.13
CA ASN A 83 2.18 -8.68 -15.29
C ASN A 83 1.27 -7.71 -16.09
N GLY A 84 0.47 -6.92 -15.39
CA GLY A 84 -0.41 -5.92 -16.00
C GLY A 84 -1.78 -6.44 -16.41
N VAL A 85 -2.24 -7.55 -15.83
CA VAL A 85 -3.61 -8.05 -16.04
C VAL A 85 -4.61 -6.97 -15.64
N ALA A 86 -5.48 -6.62 -16.58
CA ALA A 86 -6.52 -5.63 -16.37
C ALA A 86 -7.82 -6.29 -15.89
N VAL A 87 -8.53 -5.62 -14.99
CA VAL A 87 -9.86 -5.98 -14.51
C VAL A 87 -10.87 -4.91 -14.89
N ASP A 88 -12.16 -5.25 -14.90
CA ASP A 88 -13.23 -4.27 -15.07
C ASP A 88 -13.42 -3.38 -13.82
N SER A 89 -14.35 -2.41 -13.90
CA SER A 89 -14.65 -1.47 -12.80
C SER A 89 -15.18 -2.12 -11.53
N ARG A 90 -15.65 -3.37 -11.60
CA ARG A 90 -16.09 -4.18 -10.44
C ARG A 90 -14.95 -5.06 -9.90
N GLY A 91 -13.75 -4.95 -10.46
CA GLY A 91 -12.58 -5.69 -10.02
C GLY A 91 -12.15 -5.32 -8.60
N SER A 92 -11.45 -6.24 -7.94
CA SER A 92 -10.94 -6.03 -6.58
C SER A 92 -9.64 -6.78 -6.33
N LEU A 93 -8.78 -6.21 -5.48
CA LEU A 93 -7.60 -6.87 -4.95
C LEU A 93 -7.83 -7.12 -3.46
N GLN A 94 -7.89 -8.39 -3.08
CA GLN A 94 -8.35 -8.84 -1.77
C GLN A 94 -7.20 -9.51 -1.03
N PHE A 95 -6.90 -9.04 0.18
CA PHE A 95 -6.03 -9.76 1.10
C PHE A 95 -6.91 -10.56 2.06
N LEU A 96 -7.08 -11.84 1.79
CA LEU A 96 -8.00 -12.70 2.54
C LEU A 96 -7.48 -12.98 3.95
N SER A 97 -8.38 -13.30 4.89
CA SER A 97 -8.01 -13.74 6.25
C SER A 97 -7.17 -15.02 6.28
N SER A 98 -7.14 -15.79 5.19
CA SER A 98 -6.24 -16.93 5.01
C SER A 98 -4.80 -16.55 4.66
N GLY A 99 -4.50 -15.26 4.46
CA GLY A 99 -3.19 -14.78 4.01
C GLY A 99 -2.99 -14.82 2.49
N VAL A 100 -4.01 -15.19 1.72
CA VAL A 100 -3.96 -15.20 0.25
C VAL A 100 -4.25 -13.80 -0.29
N LEU A 101 -3.36 -13.31 -1.15
CA LEU A 101 -3.62 -12.12 -1.97
C LEU A 101 -4.20 -12.55 -3.32
N ARG A 102 -5.40 -12.06 -3.66
CA ARG A 102 -6.13 -12.45 -4.87
C ARG A 102 -6.63 -11.24 -5.63
N LEU A 103 -6.30 -11.17 -6.92
CA LEU A 103 -6.93 -10.27 -7.87
C LEU A 103 -8.19 -10.95 -8.44
N VAL A 104 -9.33 -10.27 -8.37
CA VAL A 104 -10.63 -10.76 -8.87
C VAL A 104 -11.13 -9.80 -9.92
N ASN A 105 -11.46 -10.31 -11.10
CA ASN A 105 -12.19 -9.56 -12.11
C ASN A 105 -13.68 -9.55 -11.77
N GLY A 106 -14.33 -8.38 -11.83
CA GLY A 106 -15.70 -8.23 -11.36
C GLY A 106 -16.72 -9.01 -12.19
N SER A 107 -16.43 -9.24 -13.47
CA SER A 107 -17.20 -10.09 -14.38
C SER A 107 -16.96 -11.60 -14.20
N GLY A 108 -16.01 -12.00 -13.36
CA GLY A 108 -15.67 -13.41 -13.13
C GLY A 108 -14.95 -14.10 -14.29
N LYS A 109 -14.48 -13.32 -15.28
CA LYS A 109 -13.65 -13.78 -16.41
C LYS A 109 -12.17 -13.66 -16.12
#